data_AF-A0A161YFZ5-F1
#
_entry.id   AF-A0A161YFZ5-F1
#
_cell.length_a   1.000
_cell.length_b   1.000
_cell.length_c   1.000
_cell.angle_alpha   90.00
_cell.angle_beta   90.00
_cell.angle_gamma   90.00
#
_symmetry.space_group_name_H-M   'P 1'
#
loop_
_entity.id
_entity.type
_entity.pdbx_description
1 polymer ?
#
loop_
_entity_poly.entity_id
_entity_poly.type
_entity_poly.pdbx_seq_one_letter_code
_entity_poly.pdbx_strand_id
1 'polypeptide(L)'
;MEFVVFLNLPIYIIALFVVWGSVNGRWFILSLLFLESIDMTLLPLFAHLQTPYYALVVLLNAVFLIGVLGRQYWASVLFKYTRIQYFSEATRQYALSPHEAAICLLFFMSLVVNLVAGIEVWLYLSYFIDNTFVVEYILNPVQILVHILECLVVIAYITKPFKAKRTNKYDYIN
;
A
#
# COMPACT_ATOMS: atom_id res chain seq x y z
N MET A 1 17.24 -0.56 8.42
CA MET A 1 16.06 -0.50 7.53
C MET A 1 15.14 -1.69 7.79
N GLU A 2 15.69 -2.92 7.80
CA GLU A 2 14.93 -4.18 7.93
C GLU A 2 13.89 -4.18 9.05
N PHE A 3 14.24 -3.78 10.29
CA PHE A 3 13.30 -3.81 11.42
C PHE A 3 12.05 -2.94 11.26
N VAL A 4 12.14 -1.80 10.56
CA VAL A 4 10.99 -0.89 10.37
C VAL A 4 10.03 -1.45 9.32
N VAL A 5 10.57 -2.07 8.26
CA VAL A 5 9.76 -2.74 7.23
C VAL A 5 9.01 -3.92 7.84
N PHE A 6 9.65 -4.70 8.72
CA PHE A 6 8.98 -5.79 9.45
C PHE A 6 7.86 -5.33 10.40
N LEU A 7 7.78 -4.04 10.75
CA LEU A 7 6.74 -3.51 11.64
C LEU A 7 5.37 -3.38 10.94
N ASN A 8 5.36 -3.16 9.62
CA ASN A 8 4.12 -2.98 8.85
C ASN A 8 3.22 -4.22 8.89
N LEU A 9 3.79 -5.41 8.67
CA LEU A 9 3.05 -6.67 8.64
C LEU A 9 2.22 -6.98 9.91
N PRO A 10 2.79 -6.98 11.13
CA PRO A 10 2.01 -7.25 12.34
C PRO A 10 0.93 -6.18 12.55
N ILE A 11 1.18 -4.92 12.19
CA ILE A 11 0.17 -3.86 12.24
C ILE A 11 -0.97 -4.15 11.27
N TYR A 12 -0.69 -4.63 10.06
CA TYR A 12 -1.72 -5.00 9.08
C TYR A 12 -2.55 -6.19 9.51
N ILE A 13 -1.92 -7.18 10.14
CA ILE A 13 -2.62 -8.34 10.71
C ILE A 13 -3.56 -7.89 11.83
N ILE A 14 -3.09 -7.05 12.77
CA ILE A 14 -3.94 -6.50 13.84
C ILE A 14 -5.07 -5.66 13.25
N ALA A 15 -4.76 -4.81 12.27
CA ALA A 15 -5.73 -3.98 11.59
C ALA A 15 -6.84 -4.82 10.93
N LEU A 16 -6.48 -5.94 10.31
CA LEU A 16 -7.42 -6.86 9.68
C LEU A 16 -8.45 -7.41 10.67
N PHE A 17 -8.01 -7.79 11.88
CA PHE A 17 -8.91 -8.25 12.94
C PHE A 17 -9.85 -7.15 13.42
N VAL A 18 -9.37 -5.90 13.55
CA VAL A 18 -10.20 -4.77 13.98
C VAL A 18 -11.25 -4.40 12.94
N VAL A 19 -10.89 -4.38 11.65
CA VAL A 19 -11.79 -3.99 10.57
C VAL A 19 -12.67 -5.13 10.05
N TRP A 20 -12.65 -6.30 10.71
CA TRP A 20 -13.31 -7.51 10.23
C TRP A 20 -14.82 -7.36 9.98
N GLY A 21 -15.48 -6.44 10.69
CA GLY A 21 -16.90 -6.12 10.49
C GLY A 21 -17.20 -5.34 9.20
N SER A 22 -16.21 -4.70 8.56
CA SER A 22 -16.37 -3.89 7.36
C SER A 22 -15.89 -4.65 6.11
N VAL A 23 -16.73 -4.78 5.09
CA VAL A 23 -16.34 -5.44 3.82
C VAL A 23 -15.27 -4.62 3.09
N ASN A 24 -15.47 -3.30 2.96
CA ASN A 24 -14.49 -2.41 2.31
C ASN A 24 -13.18 -2.36 3.09
N GLY A 25 -13.23 -2.31 4.43
CA GLY A 25 -12.04 -2.30 5.27
C GLY A 25 -11.23 -3.58 5.18
N ARG A 26 -11.88 -4.74 5.23
CA ARG A 26 -11.21 -6.04 5.00
C ARG A 26 -10.55 -6.12 3.64
N TRP A 27 -11.27 -5.71 2.58
CA TRP A 27 -10.72 -5.76 1.23
C TRP A 27 -9.50 -4.85 1.06
N PHE A 28 -9.55 -3.65 1.67
CA PHE A 28 -8.43 -2.73 1.67
C PHE A 28 -7.20 -3.30 2.39
N ILE A 29 -7.35 -3.73 3.66
CA ILE A 29 -6.23 -4.27 4.44
C ILE A 29 -5.67 -5.56 3.82
N LEU A 30 -6.52 -6.43 3.27
CA LEU A 30 -6.06 -7.62 2.53
C LEU A 30 -5.23 -7.26 1.30
N SER A 31 -5.63 -6.21 0.56
CA SER A 31 -4.88 -5.73 -0.60
C SER A 31 -3.52 -5.19 -0.19
N LEU A 32 -3.44 -4.40 0.90
CA LEU A 32 -2.17 -3.91 1.44
C LEU A 32 -1.28 -5.06 1.90
N LEU A 33 -1.82 -6.01 2.68
CA LEU A 33 -1.09 -7.15 3.20
C LEU A 33 -0.50 -8.02 2.07
N PHE A 34 -1.28 -8.25 1.01
CA PHE A 34 -0.82 -8.99 -0.16
C PHE A 34 0.34 -8.28 -0.86
N LEU A 35 0.21 -6.97 -1.10
CA LEU A 35 1.25 -6.18 -1.77
C LEU A 35 2.52 -6.08 -0.91
N GLU A 36 2.40 -5.86 0.40
CA GLU A 36 3.52 -5.83 1.34
C GLU A 36 4.27 -7.17 1.38
N SER A 37 3.52 -8.28 1.30
CA SER A 37 4.12 -9.61 1.26
C SER A 37 4.94 -9.84 -0.02
N ILE A 38 4.48 -9.31 -1.16
CA ILE A 38 5.24 -9.33 -2.42
C ILE A 38 6.51 -8.47 -2.25
N ASP A 39 6.38 -7.27 -1.71
CA ASP A 39 7.52 -6.36 -1.54
C ASP A 39 8.62 -6.98 -0.66
N MET A 40 8.26 -7.54 0.49
CA MET A 40 9.20 -8.22 1.39
C MET A 40 9.89 -9.43 0.77
N THR A 41 9.26 -10.11 -0.20
CA THR A 41 9.87 -11.27 -0.86
C THR A 41 10.74 -10.87 -2.04
N LEU A 42 10.35 -9.84 -2.79
CA LEU A 42 11.07 -9.39 -3.97
C LEU A 42 12.28 -8.52 -3.62
N LEU A 43 12.19 -7.58 -2.68
CA LEU A 43 13.29 -6.65 -2.41
C LEU A 43 14.61 -7.35 -2.02
N PRO A 44 14.63 -8.35 -1.12
CA PRO A 44 15.89 -9.04 -0.77
C PRO A 44 16.46 -9.85 -1.95
N LEU A 45 15.59 -10.40 -2.80
CA LEU A 45 16.01 -11.18 -3.96
C LEU A 45 16.79 -10.33 -4.96
N PHE A 46 16.40 -9.06 -5.14
CA PHE A 46 17.00 -8.15 -6.10
C PHE A 46 18.01 -7.17 -5.48
N ALA A 47 18.25 -7.22 -4.17
CA ALA A 47 19.18 -6.32 -3.47
C ALA A 47 20.63 -6.38 -4.00
N HIS A 48 21.03 -7.50 -4.61
CA HIS A 48 22.36 -7.66 -5.21
C HIS A 48 22.52 -7.00 -6.59
N LEU A 49 21.42 -6.58 -7.22
CA LEU A 49 21.41 -6.03 -8.59
C LEU A 49 21.36 -4.50 -8.55
N GLN A 50 22.52 -3.83 -8.66
CA GLN A 50 22.65 -2.37 -8.48
C GLN A 50 21.63 -1.53 -9.28
N THR A 51 21.63 -1.61 -10.61
CA THR A 51 20.73 -0.81 -11.47
C THR A 51 19.29 -1.36 -11.54
N PRO A 52 19.09 -2.68 -11.72
CA PRO A 52 17.73 -3.25 -11.79
C PRO A 52 16.93 -3.08 -10.51
N TYR A 53 17.60 -2.99 -9.35
CA TYR A 53 16.96 -2.82 -8.06
C TYR A 53 16.06 -1.58 -8.02
N TYR A 54 16.57 -0.41 -8.39
CA TYR A 54 15.77 0.83 -8.33
C TYR A 54 14.60 0.82 -9.32
N ALA A 55 14.82 0.28 -10.53
CA ALA A 55 13.76 0.11 -11.51
C ALA A 55 12.66 -0.83 -11.00
N LEU A 56 13.03 -1.90 -10.29
CA LEU A 56 12.09 -2.82 -9.66
C LEU A 56 11.33 -2.14 -8.52
N VAL A 57 11.99 -1.36 -7.67
CA VAL A 57 11.33 -0.63 -6.57
C VAL A 57 10.32 0.38 -7.12
N VAL A 58 10.65 1.09 -8.19
CA VAL A 58 9.71 1.99 -8.89
C VAL A 58 8.52 1.20 -9.43
N LEU A 59 8.77 0.06 -10.08
CA LEU A 59 7.73 -0.81 -10.59
C LEU A 59 6.81 -1.33 -9.48
N LEU A 60 7.37 -1.76 -8.35
CA LEU A 60 6.61 -2.25 -7.19
C LEU A 60 5.73 -1.15 -6.59
N ASN A 61 6.25 0.06 -6.41
CA ASN A 61 5.44 1.19 -5.96
C ASN A 61 4.31 1.53 -6.94
N ALA A 62 4.57 1.44 -8.26
CA ALA A 62 3.53 1.64 -9.27
C ALA A 62 2.45 0.56 -9.22
N VAL A 63 2.85 -0.72 -9.08
CA VAL A 63 1.94 -1.85 -8.88
C VAL A 63 1.12 -1.65 -7.60
N PHE A 64 1.73 -1.13 -6.54
CA PHE A 64 1.04 -0.82 -5.29
C PHE A 64 -0.08 0.21 -5.50
N LEU A 65 0.24 1.33 -6.15
CA LEU A 65 -0.73 2.39 -6.48
C LEU A 65 -1.89 1.84 -7.33
N ILE A 66 -1.57 1.05 -8.35
CA ILE A 66 -2.57 0.43 -9.23
C ILE A 66 -3.42 -0.60 -8.46
N GLY A 67 -2.81 -1.37 -7.57
CA GLY A 67 -3.49 -2.34 -6.72
C GLY A 67 -4.50 -1.69 -5.79
N VAL A 68 -4.08 -0.62 -5.10
CA VAL A 68 -4.92 0.09 -4.13
C VAL A 68 -6.00 0.95 -4.79
N LEU A 69 -5.65 1.77 -5.79
CA LEU A 69 -6.62 2.62 -6.49
C LEU A 69 -7.55 1.78 -7.37
N GLY A 70 -7.03 0.73 -7.99
CA GLY A 70 -7.79 -0.21 -8.82
C GLY A 70 -8.58 -1.25 -8.04
N ARG A 71 -8.56 -1.24 -6.69
CA ARG A 71 -9.16 -2.33 -5.88
C ARG A 71 -10.63 -2.58 -6.15
N GLN A 72 -11.41 -1.56 -6.53
CA GLN A 72 -12.81 -1.72 -6.93
C GLN A 72 -12.91 -2.54 -8.23
N TYR A 73 -12.06 -2.24 -9.20
CA TYR A 73 -11.97 -2.98 -10.45
C TYR A 73 -11.53 -4.42 -10.21
N TRP A 74 -10.49 -4.64 -9.39
CA TRP A 74 -10.00 -5.97 -9.04
C TRP A 74 -11.06 -6.83 -8.34
N ALA A 75 -11.85 -6.24 -7.43
CA ALA A 75 -12.99 -6.93 -6.81
C ALA A 75 -14.05 -7.32 -7.84
N SER A 76 -14.38 -6.43 -8.78
CA SER A 76 -15.34 -6.73 -9.85
C SER A 76 -14.85 -7.87 -10.77
N VAL A 77 -13.56 -7.85 -11.13
CA VAL A 77 -12.93 -8.92 -11.92
C VAL A 77 -13.00 -10.24 -11.16
N LEU A 78 -12.58 -10.26 -9.89
CA LEU A 78 -12.62 -11.46 -9.05
C LEU A 78 -14.05 -12.00 -8.89
N PHE A 79 -15.06 -11.14 -8.77
CA PHE A 79 -16.46 -11.57 -8.74
C PHE A 79 -16.89 -12.26 -10.04
N LYS A 80 -16.46 -11.73 -11.20
CA LYS A 80 -16.78 -12.32 -12.51
C LYS A 80 -16.27 -13.76 -12.63
N TYR A 81 -15.08 -14.04 -12.10
CA TYR A 81 -14.45 -15.36 -12.15
C TYR A 81 -14.93 -16.30 -11.04
N THR A 82 -15.00 -15.82 -9.79
CA THR A 82 -15.25 -16.68 -8.62
C THR A 82 -16.73 -16.79 -8.25
N ARG A 83 -17.57 -15.82 -8.65
CA ARG A 83 -18.98 -15.67 -8.25
C ARG A 83 -19.21 -15.57 -6.73
N ILE A 84 -18.17 -15.33 -5.93
CA ILE A 84 -18.28 -15.20 -4.47
C ILE A 84 -18.94 -13.86 -4.12
N GLN A 85 -20.03 -13.90 -3.35
CA GLN A 85 -20.83 -12.70 -2.99
C GLN A 85 -20.00 -11.60 -2.30
N TYR A 86 -18.97 -11.98 -1.53
CA TYR A 86 -18.04 -11.05 -0.89
C TYR A 86 -17.47 -10.00 -1.87
N PHE A 87 -17.02 -10.42 -3.05
CA PHE A 87 -16.41 -9.50 -4.02
C PHE A 87 -17.45 -8.56 -4.66
N SER A 88 -18.69 -9.02 -4.83
CA SER A 88 -19.80 -8.16 -5.25
C SER A 88 -20.11 -7.10 -4.19
N GLU A 89 -20.12 -7.47 -2.91
CA GLU A 89 -20.30 -6.52 -1.80
C GLU A 89 -19.14 -5.54 -1.69
N ALA A 90 -17.90 -6.00 -1.83
CA ALA A 90 -16.70 -5.15 -1.83
C ALA A 90 -16.73 -4.11 -2.95
N THR A 91 -17.21 -4.49 -4.14
CA THR A 91 -17.37 -3.57 -5.27
C THR A 91 -18.46 -2.53 -5.00
N ARG A 92 -19.59 -2.93 -4.40
CA ARG A 92 -20.73 -2.04 -4.11
C ARG A 92 -20.48 -1.07 -2.95
N GLN A 93 -19.75 -1.52 -1.93
CA GLN A 93 -19.45 -0.74 -0.72
C GLN A 93 -18.13 0.03 -0.84
N TYR A 94 -17.52 0.06 -2.02
CA TYR A 94 -16.28 0.79 -2.25
C TYR A 94 -16.48 2.28 -1.98
N ALA A 95 -15.70 2.81 -1.04
CA ALA A 95 -15.57 4.22 -0.80
C ALA A 95 -14.11 4.49 -0.44
N LEU A 96 -13.50 5.46 -1.14
CA LEU A 96 -12.15 5.89 -0.86
C LEU A 96 -12.14 6.73 0.42
N SER A 97 -11.49 6.22 1.47
CA SER A 97 -11.30 6.94 2.72
C SER A 97 -10.14 7.94 2.61
N PRO A 98 -10.17 9.09 3.31
CA PRO A 98 -9.03 10.00 3.37
C PRO A 98 -7.73 9.33 3.80
N HIS A 99 -7.80 8.32 4.68
CA HIS A 99 -6.62 7.55 5.10
C HIS A 99 -6.05 6.67 3.99
N GLU A 100 -6.92 6.11 3.13
CA GLU A 100 -6.48 5.31 1.98
C GLU A 100 -5.83 6.21 0.93
N ALA A 101 -6.38 7.41 0.72
CA ALA A 101 -5.76 8.43 -0.13
C ALA A 101 -4.40 8.89 0.42
N ALA A 102 -4.27 9.04 1.75
CA ALA A 102 -2.99 9.36 2.39
C ALA A 102 -1.95 8.25 2.17
N ILE A 103 -2.34 6.98 2.26
CA ILE A 103 -1.44 5.85 1.93
C ILE A 103 -1.02 5.92 0.46
N CYS A 104 -1.95 6.13 -0.47
CA CYS A 104 -1.59 6.32 -1.88
C CYS A 104 -0.61 7.48 -2.10
N LEU A 105 -0.78 8.60 -1.37
CA LEU A 105 0.15 9.73 -1.43
C LEU A 105 1.55 9.33 -0.95
N LEU A 106 1.65 8.59 0.15
CA LEU A 106 2.93 8.10 0.69
C LEU A 106 3.67 7.20 -0.31
N PHE A 107 2.95 6.25 -0.93
CA PHE A 107 3.51 5.40 -1.99
C PHE A 107 3.91 6.18 -3.23
N PHE A 108 3.14 7.22 -3.60
CA PHE A 108 3.52 8.11 -4.69
C PHE A 108 4.80 8.91 -4.38
N MET A 109 4.95 9.42 -3.16
CA MET A 109 6.20 10.07 -2.73
C MET A 109 7.37 9.09 -2.78
N SER A 110 7.19 7.86 -2.28
CA SER A 110 8.21 6.82 -2.35
C SER A 110 8.59 6.49 -3.79
N LEU A 111 7.61 6.38 -4.70
CA LEU A 111 7.84 6.18 -6.13
C LEU A 111 8.72 7.28 -6.72
N VAL A 112 8.40 8.55 -6.44
CA VAL A 112 9.15 9.69 -6.97
C VAL A 112 10.59 9.68 -6.47
N VAL A 113 10.81 9.45 -5.17
CA VAL A 113 12.18 9.42 -4.62
C VAL A 113 12.99 8.25 -5.17
N ASN A 114 12.39 7.07 -5.31
CA ASN A 114 13.05 5.93 -5.94
C ASN A 114 13.33 6.14 -7.43
N LEU A 115 12.46 6.85 -8.14
CA LEU A 115 12.69 7.21 -9.54
C LEU A 115 13.89 8.16 -9.68
N VAL A 116 13.97 9.18 -8.83
CA VAL A 116 15.10 10.12 -8.80
C VAL A 116 16.40 9.38 -8.45
N ALA A 117 16.38 8.50 -7.44
CA ALA A 117 17.53 7.67 -7.08
C ALA A 117 17.96 6.75 -8.23
N GLY A 118 17.01 6.13 -8.94
CA GLY A 118 17.30 5.30 -10.10
C GLY A 118 17.93 6.07 -11.27
N ILE A 119 17.46 7.29 -11.53
CA ILE A 119 18.05 8.20 -12.54
C ILE A 119 19.47 8.60 -12.11
N GLU A 120 19.67 8.93 -10.84
CA GLU A 120 20.99 9.30 -10.30
C GLU A 120 22.00 8.15 -10.46
N VAL A 121 21.62 6.92 -10.08
CA VAL A 121 22.48 5.74 -10.25
C VAL A 121 22.80 5.49 -11.72
N TRP A 122 21.84 5.68 -12.62
CA TRP A 122 22.08 5.53 -14.06
C TRP A 122 23.07 6.58 -14.60
N LEU A 123 22.96 7.84 -14.16
CA LEU A 123 23.91 8.90 -14.51
C LEU A 123 25.30 8.63 -13.96
N TYR A 124 25.39 8.12 -12.73
CA TYR A 124 26.66 7.73 -12.10
C TYR A 124 27.35 6.61 -12.88
N LEU A 125 26.62 5.55 -13.23
CA LEU A 125 27.15 4.44 -14.05
C LEU A 125 27.52 4.87 -15.47
N SER A 126 26.90 5.91 -15.98
CA SER A 126 27.21 6.51 -17.28
C SER A 126 28.33 7.55 -17.22
N TYR A 127 28.98 7.72 -16.06
CA TYR A 127 30.05 8.69 -15.79
C TYR A 127 29.64 10.15 -16.03
N PHE A 128 28.34 10.47 -15.93
CA PHE A 128 27.86 11.87 -16.01
C PHE A 128 28.01 12.61 -14.68
N ILE A 129 28.00 11.89 -13.56
CA ILE A 129 28.16 12.43 -12.20
C ILE A 129 29.11 11.54 -11.40
N ASP A 130 29.84 12.13 -10.45
CA ASP A 130 30.86 11.44 -9.65
C ASP A 130 30.34 10.94 -8.30
N ASN A 131 29.11 11.30 -7.91
CA ASN A 131 28.52 10.90 -6.64
C ASN A 131 26.99 10.71 -6.76
N THR A 132 26.44 9.81 -5.95
CA THR A 132 25.00 9.54 -5.79
C THR A 132 24.47 10.12 -4.47
N PHE A 133 24.25 11.44 -4.44
CA PHE A 133 23.81 12.17 -3.25
C PHE A 133 22.43 11.72 -2.74
N VAL A 134 21.46 11.51 -3.63
CA VAL A 134 20.09 11.12 -3.27
C VAL A 134 20.10 9.72 -2.66
N VAL A 135 20.84 8.78 -3.25
CA VAL A 135 20.97 7.41 -2.71
C VAL A 135 21.61 7.42 -1.33
N GLU A 136 22.71 8.15 -1.15
CA GLU A 136 23.48 8.13 0.09
C GLU A 136 22.77 8.83 1.26
N TYR A 137 22.13 9.97 1.01
CA TYR A 137 21.65 10.84 2.09
C TYR A 137 20.14 10.98 2.19
N ILE A 138 19.39 10.81 1.10
CA ILE A 138 17.95 11.12 1.05
C ILE A 138 17.10 9.86 1.09
N LEU A 139 17.47 8.85 0.32
CA LEU A 139 16.61 7.68 0.08
C LEU A 139 16.26 6.97 1.38
N ASN A 140 17.25 6.59 2.17
CA ASN A 140 17.04 5.84 3.41
C ASN A 140 16.17 6.58 4.44
N PRO A 141 16.47 7.85 4.80
CA PRO A 141 15.61 8.62 5.70
C PRO A 141 14.17 8.77 5.21
N VAL A 142 13.98 9.02 3.90
CA VAL A 142 12.64 9.17 3.33
C VAL A 142 11.85 7.87 3.40
N GLN A 143 12.45 6.73 3.05
CA GLN A 143 11.77 5.44 3.15
C GLN A 143 11.37 5.10 4.59
N ILE A 144 12.26 5.36 5.56
CA ILE A 144 11.95 5.17 6.97
C ILE A 144 10.76 6.05 7.39
N LEU A 145 10.75 7.32 6.98
CA LEU A 145 9.65 8.25 7.26
C LEU A 145 8.34 7.74 6.65
N VAL A 146 8.38 7.25 5.40
CA VAL A 146 7.21 6.71 4.69
C VAL A 146 6.62 5.53 5.44
N HIS A 147 7.42 4.53 5.84
CA HIS A 147 6.93 3.37 6.60
C HIS A 147 6.34 3.75 7.97
N ILE A 148 6.96 4.70 8.68
CA ILE A 148 6.44 5.18 9.96
C ILE A 148 5.09 5.88 9.76
N LEU A 149 4.98 6.76 8.76
CA LEU A 149 3.74 7.47 8.45
C LEU A 149 2.65 6.50 7.99
N GLU A 150 3.01 5.49 7.21
CA GLU A 150 2.11 4.43 6.77
C GLU A 150 1.52 3.65 7.96
N CYS A 151 2.37 3.20 8.90
CA CYS A 151 1.96 2.60 10.17
C CYS A 151 0.94 3.48 10.90
N LEU A 152 1.25 4.78 11.04
CA LEU A 152 0.38 5.74 11.73
C LEU A 152 -0.96 5.93 11.02
N VAL A 153 -0.96 5.98 9.69
CA VAL A 153 -2.20 6.12 8.90
C VAL A 153 -3.06 4.87 9.03
N VAL A 154 -2.48 3.67 9.05
CA VAL A 154 -3.25 2.43 9.29
C VAL A 154 -3.81 2.37 10.71
N ILE A 155 -3.04 2.78 11.72
CA ILE A 155 -3.54 2.91 13.09
C ILE A 155 -4.69 3.93 13.17
N ALA A 156 -4.56 5.08 12.49
CA ALA A 156 -5.62 6.08 12.40
C ALA A 156 -6.87 5.54 11.67
N TYR A 157 -6.67 4.70 10.65
CA TYR A 157 -7.77 4.06 9.91
C TYR A 157 -8.59 3.13 10.81
N ILE A 158 -7.93 2.31 11.62
CA ILE A 158 -8.62 1.31 12.47
C ILE A 158 -9.22 1.89 13.75
N THR A 159 -8.70 3.02 14.24
CA THR A 159 -9.24 3.73 15.42
C THR A 159 -10.47 4.55 15.10
N LYS A 160 -10.76 4.81 13.82
CA LYS A 160 -12.00 5.46 13.40
C LYS A 160 -13.20 4.59 13.82
N PRO A 161 -14.22 5.16 14.47
CA PRO A 161 -15.40 4.41 14.83
C PRO A 161 -16.07 3.91 13.54
N PHE A 162 -16.00 2.60 13.30
CA PHE A 162 -16.82 1.96 12.28
C PHE A 162 -18.26 2.19 12.71
N LYS A 163 -18.97 3.09 12.01
CA LYS A 163 -20.42 3.26 12.21
C LYS A 163 -21.04 1.91 11.88
N ALA A 164 -21.28 1.10 12.92
CA ALA A 164 -22.05 -0.11 12.83
C ALA A 164 -23.33 0.27 12.08
N LYS A 165 -23.61 -0.44 10.99
CA LYS A 165 -24.79 -0.26 10.17
C LYS A 165 -25.98 -0.35 11.13
N ARG A 166 -26.50 0.80 11.59
CA ARG A 166 -27.74 0.87 12.34
C ARG A 166 -28.77 0.35 11.33
N THR A 167 -29.16 -0.91 11.47
CA THR A 167 -30.37 -1.41 10.85
C THR A 167 -31.46 -0.48 11.33
N ASN A 168 -31.85 0.50 10.50
CA ASN A 168 -33.12 1.18 10.66
C ASN A 168 -34.19 0.11 10.42
N LYS A 169 -34.52 -0.59 11.51
CA LYS A 169 -35.62 -1.52 11.62
C LYS A 169 -36.69 -0.83 12.49
N TYR A 170 -37.19 0.28 11.95
CA TYR A 170 -38.35 1.07 12.38
C TYR A 170 -38.73 1.87 11.13
N ASP A 171 -39.94 2.01 10.61
CA ASP A 171 -41.26 1.47 10.90
C ASP A 171 -42.06 1.89 9.65
N TYR A 172 -42.62 0.94 8.91
CA TYR A 172 -43.79 1.20 8.05
C TYR A 172 -44.79 0.08 8.30
N ILE A 173 -45.26 0.01 9.54
CA ILE A 173 -46.62 -0.42 9.85
C ILE A 173 -47.35 0.88 10.21
N ASN A 174 -48.10 1.40 9.23
CA ASN A 174 -49.40 2.06 9.34
C ASN A 174 -49.72 2.76 8.01
#